data_AF-A0A351LES9-F1
#
_entry.id   AF-A0A351LES9-F1
#
_cell.length_a   1.000
_cell.length_b   1.000
_cell.length_c   1.000
_cell.angle_alpha   90.00
_cell.angle_beta   90.00
_cell.angle_gamma   90.00
#
_symmetry.space_group_name_H-M   'P 1'
#
loop_
_entity.id
_entity.type
_entity.pdbx_description
1 polymer ?
#
loop_
_entity_poly.entity_id
_entity_poly.type
_entity_poly.pdbx_seq_one_letter_code
_entity_poly.pdbx_strand_id
1 'polypeptide(L)'
;MQELSSFPPQSNGLSPDELEAIKAVTAATISLNSAIQHLSQVLQRRHQEQALLPLEEAAEQLVGVSRDMLLDRIRDGRFKYGVHYVNSSDGERPTYLVKLAAVRAWFDKPPEKRSLRTAK
;
A
#
# COMPACT_ATOMS: atom_id res chain seq x y z
N MET A 1 -43.16 53.03 -37.75
CA MET A 1 -41.72 52.97 -37.49
C MET A 1 -41.56 52.68 -36.00
N GLN A 2 -41.10 51.48 -35.65
CA GLN A 2 -40.84 51.09 -34.25
C GLN A 2 -39.33 51.04 -34.05
N GLU A 3 -38.86 51.72 -33.02
CA GLU A 3 -37.45 51.87 -32.68
C GLU A 3 -36.88 50.53 -32.20
N LEU A 4 -35.81 50.09 -32.87
CA LEU A 4 -34.98 48.96 -32.43
C LEU A 4 -34.25 49.37 -31.15
N SER A 5 -34.68 48.82 -30.03
CA SER A 5 -33.98 48.94 -28.75
C SER A 5 -32.56 48.37 -28.90
N SER A 6 -31.57 49.25 -28.76
CA SER A 6 -30.17 48.87 -28.68
C SER A 6 -29.93 48.16 -27.35
N PHE A 7 -29.92 46.83 -27.37
CA PHE A 7 -29.36 46.04 -26.28
C PHE A 7 -27.85 46.32 -26.22
N PRO A 8 -27.28 46.75 -25.08
CA PRO A 8 -25.83 46.83 -24.96
C PRO A 8 -25.27 45.40 -25.06
N PRO A 9 -24.11 45.19 -25.72
CA PRO A 9 -23.46 43.89 -25.71
C PRO A 9 -23.10 43.59 -24.26
N GLN A 10 -23.69 42.52 -23.70
CA GLN A 10 -23.23 41.99 -22.42
C GLN A 10 -21.76 41.61 -22.59
N SER A 11 -20.88 42.31 -21.88
CA SER A 11 -19.48 41.97 -21.77
C SER A 11 -19.35 40.65 -21.00
N ASN A 12 -19.60 39.53 -21.68
CA ASN A 12 -19.51 38.17 -21.16
C ASN A 12 -18.05 37.68 -21.02
N GLY A 13 -17.12 38.59 -20.76
CA GLY A 13 -15.71 38.26 -20.56
C GLY A 13 -15.38 38.25 -19.07
N LEU A 14 -14.85 37.14 -18.57
CA LEU A 14 -14.21 37.11 -17.24
C LEU A 14 -13.16 38.22 -17.17
N SER A 15 -13.16 38.96 -16.06
CA SER A 15 -12.14 39.96 -15.79
C SER A 15 -10.75 39.30 -15.66
N PRO A 16 -9.66 40.04 -15.90
CA PRO A 16 -8.30 39.52 -15.72
C PRO A 16 -8.06 38.92 -14.33
N ASP A 17 -8.61 39.56 -13.30
CA ASP A 17 -8.50 39.11 -11.90
C ASP A 17 -9.24 37.78 -11.66
N GLU A 18 -10.43 37.61 -12.26
CA GLU A 18 -11.17 36.34 -12.20
C GLU A 18 -10.43 35.23 -12.95
N LEU A 19 -9.81 35.54 -14.10
CA LEU A 19 -8.99 34.57 -14.84
C LEU A 19 -7.75 34.16 -14.05
N GLU A 20 -7.11 35.09 -13.34
CA GLU A 20 -5.98 34.79 -12.46
C GLU A 20 -6.40 33.93 -11.28
N ALA A 21 -7.52 34.24 -10.62
CA ALA A 21 -8.09 33.44 -9.55
C ALA A 21 -8.42 32.01 -10.00
N ILE A 22 -9.02 31.84 -11.19
CA ILE A 22 -9.32 30.52 -11.76
C ILE A 22 -8.04 29.72 -12.02
N LYS A 23 -6.99 30.35 -12.54
CA LYS A 23 -5.69 29.68 -12.73
C LYS A 23 -5.08 29.24 -11.41
N ALA A 24 -5.12 30.09 -10.39
CA ALA A 24 -4.62 29.76 -9.05
C ALA A 24 -5.38 28.57 -8.44
N VAL A 25 -6.72 28.58 -8.52
CA VAL A 25 -7.57 27.47 -8.05
C VAL A 25 -7.30 26.18 -8.83
N THR A 26 -7.11 26.28 -10.15
CA THR A 26 -6.81 25.12 -11.01
C THR A 26 -5.45 24.51 -10.65
N ALA A 27 -4.43 25.34 -10.46
CA ALA A 27 -3.10 24.91 -10.05
C ALA A 27 -3.14 24.23 -8.66
N ALA A 28 -3.87 24.81 -7.70
CA ALA A 28 -4.07 24.22 -6.39
C ALA A 28 -4.78 22.85 -6.48
N THR A 29 -5.81 22.74 -7.32
CA THR A 29 -6.54 21.48 -7.56
C THR A 29 -5.64 20.40 -8.16
N ILE A 30 -4.79 20.75 -9.13
CA ILE A 30 -3.83 19.81 -9.73
C ILE A 30 -2.82 19.31 -8.67
N SER A 31 -2.30 20.23 -7.85
CA SER A 31 -1.38 19.89 -6.77
C SER A 31 -2.03 18.96 -5.73
N LEU A 32 -3.27 19.26 -5.32
CA LEU A 32 -4.04 18.44 -4.39
C LEU A 32 -4.26 17.03 -4.95
N ASN A 33 -4.69 16.91 -6.21
CA ASN A 33 -4.92 15.62 -6.85
C ASN A 33 -3.63 14.80 -6.93
N SER A 34 -2.50 15.43 -7.22
CA SER A 34 -1.19 14.77 -7.23
C SER A 34 -0.82 14.26 -5.83
N ALA A 35 -1.07 15.05 -4.78
CA ALA A 35 -0.85 14.64 -3.40
C ALA A 35 -1.75 13.46 -2.97
N ILE A 36 -3.03 13.46 -3.37
CA ILE A 36 -3.98 12.37 -3.13
C ILE A 36 -3.50 11.08 -3.81
N GLN A 37 -3.06 11.15 -5.07
CA GLN A 37 -2.53 10.00 -5.79
C GLN A 37 -1.29 9.42 -5.11
N HIS A 38 -0.35 10.29 -4.70
CA HIS A 38 0.84 9.86 -3.97
C HIS A 38 0.49 9.17 -2.64
N LEU A 39 -0.44 9.74 -1.85
CA LEU A 39 -0.89 9.13 -0.60
C LEU A 39 -1.57 7.77 -0.84
N SER A 40 -2.38 7.66 -1.88
CA SER A 40 -3.01 6.38 -2.26
C SER A 40 -1.97 5.30 -2.57
N GLN A 41 -0.92 5.64 -3.32
CA GLN A 41 0.18 4.72 -3.61
C GLN A 41 0.94 4.30 -2.35
N VAL A 42 1.21 5.23 -1.43
CA VAL A 42 1.87 4.92 -0.15
C VAL A 42 1.02 3.98 0.69
N LEU A 43 -0.30 4.21 0.76
CA LEU A 43 -1.22 3.36 1.50
C LEU A 43 -1.35 1.97 0.89
N GLN A 44 -1.47 1.88 -0.44
CA GLN A 44 -1.48 0.58 -1.15
C GLN A 44 -0.20 -0.20 -0.89
N ARG A 45 0.96 0.46 -0.98
CA ARG A 45 2.25 -0.15 -0.66
C ARG A 45 2.30 -0.65 0.78
N ARG A 46 1.87 0.16 1.76
CA ARG A 46 1.83 -0.26 3.17
C ARG A 46 0.87 -1.42 3.40
N HIS A 47 -0.27 -1.42 2.72
CA HIS A 47 -1.23 -2.51 2.81
C HIS A 47 -0.64 -3.81 2.25
N GLN A 48 0.03 -3.75 1.10
CA GLN A 48 0.76 -4.90 0.53
C GLN A 48 1.90 -5.37 1.43
N GLU A 49 2.66 -4.45 2.05
CA GLU A 49 3.71 -4.78 3.01
C GLU A 49 3.16 -5.47 4.27
N GLN A 50 1.90 -5.20 4.64
CA GLN A 50 1.21 -5.82 5.76
C GLN A 50 0.35 -7.03 5.37
N ALA A 51 0.39 -7.46 4.10
CA ALA A 51 -0.41 -8.59 3.63
C ALA A 51 -0.11 -9.85 4.47
N LEU A 52 -1.18 -10.39 5.04
CA LEU A 52 -1.20 -11.67 5.73
C LEU A 52 -1.68 -12.72 4.73
N LEU A 53 -0.76 -13.58 4.31
CA LEU A 53 -1.05 -14.59 3.29
C LEU A 53 -0.99 -16.00 3.89
N PRO A 54 -1.83 -16.93 3.45
CA PRO A 54 -1.64 -18.35 3.72
C PRO A 54 -0.23 -18.82 3.33
N LEU A 55 0.25 -19.91 3.94
CA LEU A 55 1.59 -20.44 3.68
C LEU A 55 1.83 -20.77 2.20
N GLU A 56 0.80 -21.28 1.52
CA GLU A 56 0.82 -21.64 0.11
C GLU A 56 1.05 -20.40 -0.76
N GLU A 57 0.21 -19.37 -0.61
CA GLU A 57 0.34 -18.11 -1.35
C GLU A 57 1.64 -17.36 -1.01
N ALA A 58 2.07 -17.40 0.25
CA ALA A 58 3.33 -16.80 0.66
C ALA A 58 4.54 -17.49 0.00
N ALA A 59 4.50 -18.82 -0.15
CA ALA A 59 5.55 -19.58 -0.83
C ALA A 59 5.61 -19.25 -2.33
N GLU A 60 4.46 -19.11 -2.99
CA GLU A 60 4.40 -18.69 -4.41
C GLU A 60 5.04 -17.32 -4.66
N GLN A 61 4.93 -16.40 -3.69
CA GLN A 61 5.51 -15.06 -3.80
C GLN A 61 6.98 -14.98 -3.37
N LEU A 62 7.53 -16.00 -2.72
CA LEU A 62 8.92 -16.05 -2.25
C LEU A 62 9.74 -17.00 -3.11
N VAL A 63 10.62 -16.42 -3.95
CA VAL A 63 11.47 -17.19 -4.86
C VAL A 63 12.35 -18.18 -4.10
N GLY A 64 12.25 -19.47 -4.46
CA GLY A 64 13.07 -20.53 -3.88
C GLY A 64 12.66 -20.95 -2.46
N VAL A 65 11.48 -20.55 -2.00
CA VAL A 65 10.97 -20.90 -0.67
C VAL A 65 9.73 -21.79 -0.82
N SER A 66 9.75 -22.97 -0.22
CA SER A 66 8.58 -23.86 -0.21
C SER A 66 7.68 -23.59 1.00
N ARG A 67 6.41 -23.99 0.88
CA ARG A 67 5.44 -23.96 1.99
C ARG A 67 5.94 -24.75 3.21
N ASP A 68 6.53 -25.92 3.00
CA ASP A 68 7.07 -26.73 4.10
C ASP A 68 8.28 -26.06 4.75
N MET A 69 9.12 -25.37 3.98
CA MET A 69 10.20 -24.56 4.56
C MET A 69 9.64 -23.45 5.45
N LEU A 70 8.59 -22.73 5.04
CA LEU A 70 7.96 -21.71 5.88
C LEU A 70 7.39 -22.32 7.17
N LEU A 71 6.73 -23.48 7.06
CA LEU A 71 6.16 -24.20 8.19
C LEU A 71 7.25 -24.69 9.16
N ASP A 72 8.35 -25.24 8.65
CA ASP A 72 9.49 -25.68 9.46
C ASP A 72 10.12 -24.50 10.19
N ARG A 73 10.19 -23.32 9.56
CA ARG A 73 10.67 -22.08 10.19
C ARG A 73 9.76 -21.55 11.30
N ILE A 74 8.47 -21.83 11.21
CA ILE A 74 7.51 -21.54 12.29
C ILE A 74 7.72 -22.53 13.43
N ARG A 75 7.82 -23.84 13.12
CA ARG A 75 7.97 -24.91 14.10
C ARG A 75 9.30 -24.88 14.84
N ASP A 76 10.39 -24.53 14.14
CA ASP A 76 11.74 -24.41 14.72
C ASP A 76 11.96 -23.06 15.45
N GLY A 77 10.94 -22.19 15.48
CA GLY A 77 10.96 -20.91 16.20
C GLY A 77 11.78 -19.80 15.54
N ARG A 78 12.33 -20.01 14.34
CA ARG A 78 13.05 -18.96 13.60
C ARG A 78 12.11 -17.84 13.15
N PHE A 79 10.87 -18.18 12.81
CA PHE A 79 9.79 -17.22 12.62
C PHE A 79 9.05 -16.98 13.94
N LYS A 80 8.89 -15.71 14.27
CA LYS A 80 8.26 -15.25 15.52
C LYS A 80 6.80 -14.87 15.31
N TYR A 81 5.92 -15.34 16.20
CA TYR A 81 4.52 -14.95 16.26
C TYR A 81 4.37 -13.42 16.38
N GLY A 82 3.40 -12.85 15.67
CA GLY A 82 3.15 -11.40 15.60
C GLY A 82 4.16 -10.63 14.73
N VAL A 83 5.34 -11.19 14.44
CA VAL A 83 6.38 -10.55 13.62
C VAL A 83 6.41 -11.11 12.21
N HIS A 84 6.51 -12.43 12.07
CA HIS A 84 6.64 -13.11 10.78
C HIS A 84 5.34 -13.83 10.39
N TYR A 85 4.57 -14.27 11.38
CA TYR A 85 3.31 -14.96 11.15
C TYR A 85 2.31 -14.65 12.28
N VAL A 86 1.04 -14.91 12.01
CA VAL A 86 -0.02 -15.01 13.01
C VAL A 86 -0.72 -16.37 12.84
N ASN A 87 -1.36 -16.87 13.88
CA ASN A 87 -2.24 -18.02 13.80
C ASN A 87 -3.66 -17.50 13.81
N SER A 88 -4.43 -17.77 12.76
CA SER A 88 -5.83 -17.35 12.64
C SER A 88 -6.81 -18.44 13.07
N SER A 89 -6.31 -19.56 13.60
CA SER A 89 -7.13 -20.65 14.11
C SER A 89 -7.25 -20.56 15.63
N ASP A 90 -8.48 -20.75 16.11
CA ASP A 90 -8.84 -20.81 17.53
C ASP A 90 -8.88 -22.28 18.04
N GLY A 91 -8.52 -23.25 17.19
CA GLY A 91 -8.73 -24.68 17.44
C GLY A 91 -7.49 -25.57 17.33
N GLU A 92 -7.72 -26.88 17.27
CA GLU A 92 -6.71 -27.96 17.37
C GLU A 92 -5.71 -27.99 16.20
N ARG A 93 -6.08 -27.45 15.03
CA ARG A 93 -5.23 -27.34 13.84
C ARG A 93 -4.87 -25.88 13.58
N PRO A 94 -3.60 -25.48 13.70
CA PRO A 94 -3.20 -24.09 13.49
C PRO A 94 -3.28 -23.70 12.01
N THR A 95 -3.79 -22.51 11.74
CA THR A 95 -3.82 -21.90 10.40
C THR A 95 -2.89 -20.71 10.41
N TYR A 96 -1.71 -20.88 9.81
CA TYR A 96 -0.68 -19.84 9.83
C TYR A 96 -0.87 -18.87 8.67
N LEU A 97 -0.94 -17.59 8.99
CA LEU A 97 -0.87 -16.49 8.03
C LEU A 97 0.47 -15.79 8.17
N VAL A 98 1.19 -15.64 7.06
CA VAL A 98 2.54 -15.10 6.98
C VAL A 98 2.50 -13.62 6.62
N LYS A 99 3.28 -12.82 7.34
CA LYS A 99 3.57 -11.42 6.98
C LYS A 99 4.67 -11.41 5.93
N LEU A 100 4.28 -11.32 4.65
CA LEU A 100 5.18 -11.55 3.52
C LEU A 100 6.42 -10.65 3.56
N ALA A 101 6.26 -9.36 3.85
CA ALA A 101 7.39 -8.41 3.89
C ALA A 101 8.40 -8.76 4.99
N ALA A 102 7.93 -9.16 6.16
CA ALA A 102 8.80 -9.54 7.29
C ALA A 102 9.58 -10.83 6.98
N VAL A 103 8.92 -11.82 6.35
CA VAL A 103 9.58 -13.05 5.93
C VAL A 103 10.57 -12.81 4.79
N ARG A 104 10.21 -12.00 3.79
CA ARG A 104 11.13 -11.59 2.72
C ARG A 104 12.37 -10.92 3.30
N ALA A 105 12.19 -9.94 4.18
CA ALA A 105 13.30 -9.27 4.88
C ALA A 105 14.15 -10.22 5.75
N TRP A 106 13.60 -11.35 6.20
CA TRP A 106 14.35 -12.39 6.88
C TRP A 106 15.22 -13.19 5.90
N PHE A 107 14.69 -13.55 4.73
CA PHE A 107 15.46 -14.22 3.67
C PHE A 107 16.49 -13.30 3.00
N ASP A 108 16.25 -12.00 2.93
CA ASP A 108 17.21 -11.04 2.37
C ASP A 108 18.47 -10.90 3.26
N LYS A 109 18.37 -11.26 4.55
CA LYS A 109 19.53 -11.28 5.45
C LYS A 109 20.47 -12.44 5.06
N PRO A 110 21.80 -12.25 5.14
CA PRO A 110 22.74 -13.35 4.99
C PRO A 110 22.47 -14.42 6.07
N PRO A 111 22.67 -15.72 5.77
CA PRO A 111 22.32 -16.82 6.68
C PRO A 111 22.85 -16.66 8.11
N GLU A 112 24.04 -16.11 8.27
CA GLU A 112 24.70 -15.84 9.56
C GLU A 112 23.95 -14.83 10.45
N LYS A 113 23.20 -13.90 9.83
CA LYS A 113 22.43 -12.84 10.52
C LYS A 113 20.96 -13.20 10.71
N ARG A 114 20.52 -14.36 10.19
CA ARG A 114 19.17 -14.87 10.40
C ARG A 114 19.14 -15.49 11.79
N SER A 115 18.61 -14.74 12.75
CA SER A 115 18.66 -15.02 14.20
C SER A 115 18.67 -16.51 14.54
N LEU A 116 19.83 -16.99 14.98
CA LEU A 116 20.02 -18.26 15.66
C LEU A 116 19.49 -18.09 17.09
N ARG A 117 18.52 -18.92 17.46
CA ARG A 117 18.34 -19.26 18.88
C ARG A 117 18.13 -20.77 19.02
N THR A 118 19.28 -21.41 19.24
CA THR A 118 19.55 -22.58 20.10
C THR A 118 18.48 -23.66 20.18
N ALA A 119 18.88 -24.84 19.70
CA ALA A 119 18.48 -26.12 20.25
C ALA A 119 18.38 -26.03 21.79
N LYS A 120 17.22 -26.42 22.30
CA LYS A 120 17.03 -26.82 23.68
C LYS A 120 16.30 -28.15 23.68
#